data_AF-A0A658IB13-F1
#
_entry.id   AF-A0A658IB13-F1
#
_cell.length_a   1.000
_cell.length_b   1.000
_cell.length_c   1.000
_cell.angle_alpha   90.00
_cell.angle_beta   90.00
_cell.angle_gamma   90.00
#
_symmetry.space_group_name_H-M   'P 1'
#
loop_
_entity.id
_entity.type
_entity.pdbx_description
1 polymer ?
#
loop_
_entity_poly.entity_id
_entity_poly.type
_entity_poly.pdbx_seq_one_letter_code
_entity_poly.pdbx_strand_id
1 'polypeptide(L)' 'MLKKDMTEKLNDQLNLELFSSLLYQQMSAWCSYHSFEGAADFLRRHAQEEMEHMQRLFSYLTDTGCMPRIGA' A
#
# COMPACT_ATOMS: atom_id res chain seq x y z
N MET A 1 12.71 -20.10 -5.90
CA MET A 1 13.12 -18.92 -5.11
C MET A 1 13.30 -17.74 -6.04
N LEU A 2 12.84 -16.56 -5.61
CA LEU A 2 13.05 -15.31 -6.34
C LEU A 2 14.53 -14.92 -6.37
N LYS A 3 14.95 -14.26 -7.44
CA LYS A 3 16.27 -13.62 -7.47
C LYS A 3 16.30 -12.48 -6.45
N LYS A 4 17.49 -12.17 -5.93
CA LYS A 4 17.69 -11.11 -4.94
C LYS A 4 17.13 -9.77 -5.45
N ASP A 5 17.49 -9.36 -6.65
CA ASP A 5 17.05 -8.10 -7.27
C ASP A 5 15.52 -7.99 -7.38
N MET A 6 14.83 -9.11 -7.64
CA MET A 6 13.36 -9.13 -7.68
C MET A 6 12.76 -9.02 -6.28
N THR A 7 13.38 -9.66 -5.30
CA THR A 7 12.94 -9.60 -3.90
C THR A 7 13.08 -8.18 -3.35
N GLU A 8 14.15 -7.47 -3.72
CA GLU A 8 14.35 -6.07 -3.36
C GLU A 8 13.27 -5.18 -3.97
N LYS A 9 13.05 -5.26 -5.29
CA LYS A 9 12.01 -4.48 -5.97
C LYS A 9 10.59 -4.74 -5.45
N LEU A 10 10.28 -5.98 -5.09
CA LEU A 10 8.98 -6.32 -4.52
C LEU A 10 8.81 -5.77 -3.10
N ASN A 11 9.88 -5.71 -2.31
CA ASN A 11 9.86 -5.02 -1.01
C ASN A 11 9.71 -3.51 -1.19
N ASP A 12 10.38 -2.92 -2.18
CA ASP A 12 10.23 -1.49 -2.48
C ASP A 12 8.77 -1.19 -2.87
N GLN A 13 8.18 -2.00 -3.76
CA GLN A 13 6.79 -1.85 -4.17
C GLN A 13 5.82 -2.04 -2.99
N LEU A 14 6.05 -3.04 -2.14
CA LEU A 14 5.25 -3.27 -0.93
C LEU A 14 5.19 -2.01 -0.04
N ASN A 15 6.32 -1.32 0.13
CA ASN A 15 6.37 -0.07 0.90
C ASN A 15 5.71 1.10 0.17
N LEU A 16 5.80 1.16 -1.16
CA LEU A 16 5.10 2.16 -1.95
C LEU A 16 3.58 2.00 -1.83
N GLU A 17 3.03 0.79 -1.90
CA GLU A 17 1.59 0.57 -1.73
C GLU A 17 1.13 0.95 -0.30
N LEU A 18 1.92 0.60 0.71
CA LEU A 18 1.63 1.02 2.09
C LEU A 18 1.63 2.55 2.23
N PHE A 19 2.64 3.22 1.66
CA PHE A 19 2.72 4.68 1.67
C PHE A 19 1.52 5.32 0.94
N SER A 20 1.16 4.80 -0.23
CA SER A 20 0.00 5.26 -1.01
C SER A 20 -1.30 5.10 -0.22
N SER A 21 -1.49 3.96 0.47
CA SER A 21 -2.65 3.74 1.35
C SER A 21 -2.76 4.82 2.44
N LEU A 22 -1.65 5.11 3.14
CA LEU A 22 -1.61 6.14 4.18
C LEU A 22 -1.82 7.55 3.61
N LEU A 23 -1.24 7.83 2.43
CA LEU A 23 -1.40 9.10 1.74
C LEU A 23 -2.86 9.34 1.35
N TYR A 24 -3.52 8.37 0.72
CA TYR A 24 -4.94 8.49 0.35
C TYR A 24 -5.85 8.58 1.57
N GLN A 25 -5.52 7.89 2.67
CA GLN A 25 -6.24 8.05 3.92
C GLN A 25 -6.13 9.49 4.46
N GLN A 26 -4.93 10.09 4.40
CA GLN A 26 -4.72 11.47 4.84
C GLN A 26 -5.43 12.48 3.93
N MET A 27 -5.43 12.24 2.61
CA MET A 27 -6.16 13.06 1.65
C MET A 27 -7.67 12.96 1.87
N SER A 28 -8.19 11.76 2.18
CA SER A 28 -9.61 11.56 2.53
C SER A 28 -10.00 12.40 3.75
N ALA A 29 -9.16 12.41 4.80
CA ALA A 29 -9.38 13.24 5.98
C ALA A 29 -9.36 14.75 5.64
N TRP A 30 -8.43 15.18 4.77
CA TRP A 30 -8.38 16.57 4.30
C TRP A 30 -9.64 16.97 3.51
N CYS A 31 -10.13 16.10 2.63
CA CYS A 31 -11.37 16.32 1.89
C CYS A 31 -12.58 16.43 2.83
N SER A 32 -12.68 15.54 3.82
CA SER A 32 -13.76 15.57 4.83
C SER A 32 -13.74 16.88 5.62
N TYR A 33 -12.55 17.35 6.04
CA TYR A 33 -12.40 18.63 6.74
C TYR A 33 -12.90 19.83 5.92
N HIS A 34 -12.78 19.77 4.60
CA HIS A 34 -13.27 20.80 3.67
C HIS A 34 -14.67 20.52 3.11
N SER A 35 -15.42 19.57 3.69
CA SER A 35 -16.76 19.18 3.25
C SER A 35 -16.84 18.65 1.80
N PHE A 36 -15.75 18.11 1.26
CA PHE A 36 -15.69 17.44 -0.04
C PHE A 36 -15.99 15.93 0.10
N GLU A 37 -17.18 15.59 0.59
CA GLU A 37 -17.52 14.22 1.02
C GLU A 37 -17.38 13.16 -0.07
N GLY A 38 -17.79 13.45 -1.31
CA GLY A 38 -17.64 12.49 -2.43
C GLY A 38 -16.17 12.16 -2.76
N ALA A 39 -15.28 13.15 -2.65
CA ALA A 39 -13.85 12.94 -2.84
C ALA A 39 -13.24 12.20 -1.64
N ALA A 40 -13.71 12.50 -0.42
CA ALA A 40 -13.28 11.81 0.79
C ALA A 40 -13.59 10.31 0.73
N ASP A 41 -14.81 9.94 0.31
CA ASP A 41 -15.21 8.54 0.19
C ASP A 41 -14.48 7.81 -0.95
N PHE A 42 -14.21 8.50 -2.07
CA PHE A 42 -13.37 7.97 -3.14
C PHE A 42 -11.97 7.64 -2.65
N LEU A 43 -11.30 8.60 -1.99
CA LEU A 43 -9.95 8.42 -1.48
C LEU A 43 -9.86 7.37 -0.36
N ARG A 44 -10.90 7.26 0.48
CA ARG A 44 -10.97 6.24 1.54
C ARG A 44 -11.04 4.83 0.96
N ARG A 45 -11.82 4.64 -0.12
CA ARG A 45 -11.87 3.35 -0.84
C ARG A 45 -10.55 3.04 -1.51
N HIS A 46 -9.92 4.00 -2.18
CA HIS A 46 -8.59 3.79 -2.76
C HIS A 46 -7.52 3.49 -1.71
N ALA A 47 -7.57 4.11 -0.53
CA ALA A 47 -6.67 3.76 0.57
C ALA A 47 -6.79 2.28 0.97
N GLN A 48 -8.01 1.72 0.95
CA GLN A 48 -8.26 0.30 1.21
C GLN A 48 -7.73 -0.58 0.07
N GLU A 49 -7.94 -0.18 -1.19
CA GLU A 49 -7.40 -0.90 -2.35
C GLU A 49 -5.86 -1.01 -2.31
N GLU A 50 -5.15 0.08 -2.00
CA GLU A 50 -3.69 0.03 -1.88
C GLU A 50 -3.21 -0.82 -0.70
N MET A 51 -3.99 -0.87 0.40
CA MET A 51 -3.71 -1.82 1.48
C MET A 51 -3.86 -3.28 1.01
N GLU A 52 -4.85 -3.58 0.18
CA GLU A 52 -4.99 -4.91 -0.43
C GLU A 52 -3.83 -5.23 -1.39
N HIS A 53 -3.37 -4.26 -2.19
CA HIS A 53 -2.19 -4.42 -3.04
C HIS A 53 -0.94 -4.75 -2.22
N MET A 54 -0.71 -4.00 -1.15
CA MET A 54 0.39 -4.26 -0.21
C MET A 54 0.32 -5.67 0.38
N GLN A 55 -0.86 -6.09 0.87
CA GLN A 55 -1.05 -7.42 1.47
C GLN A 55 -0.82 -8.56 0.47
N ARG A 56 -1.18 -8.36 -0.80
CA ARG A 56 -0.89 -9.33 -1.87
C ARG A 56 0.61 -9.51 -2.08
N LEU A 57 1.38 -8.41 -2.12
CA LEU A 57 2.84 -8.46 -2.22
C LEU A 57 3.48 -9.09 -0.99
N PHE A 58 2.99 -8.76 0.20
CA PHE A 58 3.44 -9.33 1.47
C PHE A 58 3.28 -10.85 1.49
N SER A 59 2.09 -11.33 1.10
CA SER A 59 1.78 -12.76 1.03
C SER A 59 2.65 -13.45 -0.02
N TYR A 60 2.78 -12.89 -1.23
CA TYR A 60 3.60 -13.47 -2.29
C TYR A 60 5.08 -13.59 -1.91
N LEU A 61 5.66 -12.58 -1.25
CA LEU A 61 7.03 -12.66 -0.74
C LEU A 61 7.16 -13.79 0.28
N THR A 62 6.22 -13.90 1.22
CA THR A 62 6.19 -14.95 2.24
C THR A 62 6.10 -16.35 1.61
N ASP A 63 5.17 -16.55 0.68
CA ASP A 63 4.91 -17.83 0.00
C ASP A 63 6.10 -18.29 -0.85
N THR A 64 6.91 -17.36 -1.34
CA THR A 64 8.14 -17.65 -2.11
C THR A 64 9.37 -17.89 -1.23
N GLY A 65 9.21 -17.86 0.10
CA GLY A 65 10.28 -18.05 1.09
C GLY A 65 11.15 -16.81 1.29
N CYS A 66 10.70 -15.64 0.84
CA CYS A 66 11.38 -14.37 1.01
C CYS A 66 10.79 -13.60 2.21
N MET A 67 11.61 -12.84 2.93
CA MET A 67 11.14 -12.01 4.05
C MET A 67 10.56 -10.69 3.51
N PRO A 68 9.24 -10.42 3.69
CA PRO A 68 8.70 -9.08 3.45
C PRO A 68 9.21 -8.12 4.53
N ARG A 69 9.55 -6.89 4.12
CA ARG A 69 10.14 -5.86 4.99
C ARG A 69 9.36 -4.56 4.84
N ILE A 70 8.80 -4.09 5.94
CA ILE A 70 8.12 -2.79 6.04
C ILE A 70 9.09 -1.77 6.63
N GLY A 71 9.10 -0.55 6.08
CA GLY A 71 9.99 0.54 6.50
C GLY A 71 11.45 0.33 6.08
N ALA A 72 11.67 -0.49 5.05
CA ALA A 72 12.99 -0.77 4.49
C ALA A 72 13.49 0.35 3.57
#